data_AF-A0A9D4LA67-F1
#
_entry.id   AF-A0A9D4LA67-F1
#
_cell.length_a   1.000
_cell.length_b   1.000
_cell.length_c   1.000
_cell.angle_alpha   90.00
_cell.angle_beta   90.00
_cell.angle_gamma   90.00
#
_symmetry.space_group_name_H-M   'P 1'
#
loop_
_entity.id
_entity.type
_entity.pdbx_description
1 polymer ?
#
loop_
_entity_poly.entity_id
_entity_poly.type
_entity_poly.pdbx_seq_one_letter_code
_entity_poly.pdbx_strand_id
1 'polypeptide(L)'
;MEIISFKFPHSDLKSISADTMAEVLSGVYSDRLHKVTIVDCRYPYEFEGGHIRGAVNMYTRDAVNSLLGTQTTAGKRHVLIFHCEFSSER
;
A
#
# COMPACT_ATOMS: atom_id res chain seq x y z
N MET A 1 -3.78 9.88 -19.93
CA MET A 1 -2.63 8.96 -19.78
C MET A 1 -3.11 7.82 -18.93
N GLU A 2 -3.11 6.62 -19.52
CA GLU A 2 -4.04 5.53 -19.22
C GLU A 2 -3.91 4.97 -17.80
N ILE A 3 -5.07 4.77 -17.16
CA ILE A 3 -5.19 4.09 -15.88
C ILE A 3 -5.31 2.60 -16.20
N ILE A 4 -4.25 1.84 -15.96
CA ILE A 4 -4.28 0.38 -16.06
C ILE A 4 -5.07 -0.13 -14.84
N SER A 5 -6.28 -0.62 -15.09
CA SER A 5 -7.21 -1.11 -14.07
C SER A 5 -7.29 -2.63 -14.13
N PHE A 6 -6.79 -3.34 -13.11
CA PHE A 6 -7.04 -4.77 -12.92
C PHE A 6 -8.08 -5.00 -11.82
N LYS A 7 -9.23 -5.56 -12.20
CA LYS A 7 -10.46 -5.63 -11.39
C LYS A 7 -10.46 -6.86 -10.46
N PHE A 8 -10.61 -6.65 -9.14
CA PHE A 8 -11.00 -7.64 -8.11
C PHE A 8 -11.84 -6.93 -7.00
N PRO A 9 -12.63 -7.64 -6.16
CA PRO A 9 -14.09 -7.51 -6.03
C PRO A 9 -14.61 -6.40 -5.11
N HIS A 10 -13.97 -5.23 -5.10
CA HIS A 10 -14.54 -4.03 -4.51
C HIS A 10 -14.35 -2.88 -5.50
N SER A 11 -15.46 -2.38 -6.08
CA SER A 11 -15.46 -1.32 -7.12
C SER A 11 -14.81 0.00 -6.67
N ASP A 12 -14.63 0.15 -5.36
CA ASP A 12 -14.27 1.41 -4.73
C ASP A 12 -12.78 1.46 -4.36
N LEU A 13 -12.05 0.35 -4.53
CA LEU A 13 -10.61 0.25 -4.27
C LEU A 13 -9.80 0.23 -5.57
N LYS A 14 -8.65 0.90 -5.57
CA LYS A 14 -7.65 0.84 -6.65
C LYS A 14 -6.61 -0.20 -6.30
N SER A 15 -6.42 -1.17 -7.19
CA SER A 15 -5.40 -2.22 -7.12
C SER A 15 -4.23 -1.88 -8.07
N ILE A 16 -3.05 -2.43 -7.77
CA ILE A 16 -1.85 -2.35 -8.60
C ILE A 16 -1.27 -3.76 -8.78
N SER A 17 -0.49 -3.98 -9.84
CA SER A 17 0.22 -5.25 -10.03
C SER A 17 1.52 -5.30 -9.22
N ALA A 18 2.11 -6.49 -9.11
CA ALA A 18 3.44 -6.67 -8.54
C ALA A 18 4.51 -5.91 -9.33
N ASP A 19 4.38 -5.81 -10.66
CA ASP A 19 5.30 -5.03 -11.50
C ASP A 19 5.22 -3.53 -11.17
N THR A 20 4.01 -2.98 -11.05
CA THR A 20 3.83 -1.59 -10.63
C THR A 20 4.40 -1.36 -9.22
N MET A 21 4.26 -2.34 -8.32
CA MET A 21 4.87 -2.27 -7.00
C MET A 21 6.41 -2.21 -7.07
N ALA A 22 7.02 -2.99 -7.96
CA ALA A 22 8.47 -2.96 -8.19
C ALA A 22 8.93 -1.61 -8.76
N GLU A 23 8.18 -1.00 -9.68
CA GLU A 23 8.44 0.35 -10.21
C GLU A 23 8.33 1.43 -9.13
N VAL A 24 7.34 1.31 -8.23
CA VAL A 24 7.19 2.19 -7.08
C VAL A 24 8.42 2.09 -6.16
N LEU A 25 8.89 0.87 -5.88
CA LEU A 25 10.07 0.62 -5.05
C LEU A 25 11.37 1.11 -5.71
N SER A 26 11.48 1.07 -7.03
CA SER A 26 12.65 1.57 -7.77
C SER A 26 12.66 3.09 -7.96
N GLY A 27 11.59 3.78 -7.58
CA GLY A 27 11.51 5.25 -7.63
C GLY A 27 11.07 5.82 -8.98
N VAL A 28 10.51 4.99 -9.88
CA VAL A 28 10.01 5.43 -11.20
C VAL A 28 8.99 6.58 -11.07
N TYR A 29 8.26 6.64 -9.97
CA TYR A 29 7.22 7.62 -9.71
C TYR A 29 7.63 8.75 -8.74
N SER A 30 8.92 8.90 -8.42
CA SER A 30 9.40 9.90 -7.45
C SER A 30 9.14 11.35 -7.85
N ASP A 31 8.92 11.63 -9.14
CA ASP A 31 8.51 12.94 -9.67
C ASP A 31 7.04 13.28 -9.34
N ARG A 32 6.20 12.27 -9.10
CA ARG A 32 4.75 12.42 -8.88
C ARG A 32 4.31 12.09 -7.47
N LEU A 33 5.05 11.22 -6.79
CA LEU A 33 4.76 10.71 -5.46
C LEU A 33 5.77 11.28 -4.49
N HIS A 34 5.28 12.10 -3.57
CA HIS A 34 6.14 12.67 -2.53
C HIS A 34 6.48 11.67 -1.44
N LYS A 35 5.52 10.79 -1.13
CA LYS A 35 5.70 9.76 -0.11
C LYS A 35 4.89 8.54 -0.49
N VAL A 36 5.50 7.38 -0.30
CA VAL A 36 4.83 6.08 -0.41
C VAL A 36 5.00 5.38 0.93
N THR A 37 3.94 4.76 1.43
CA THR A 37 3.98 3.91 2.62
C THR A 37 3.35 2.58 2.28
N ILE A 38 4.10 1.52 2.51
CA ILE A 38 3.69 0.16 2.25
C ILE A 38 3.25 -0.43 3.57
N VAL A 39 2.03 -0.93 3.62
CA VAL A 39 1.40 -1.49 4.81
C VAL A 39 1.21 -2.98 4.58
N ASP A 40 1.92 -3.78 5.36
CA ASP A 40 1.79 -5.23 5.38
C ASP A 40 0.81 -5.62 6.50
N CYS A 41 -0.36 -6.10 6.11
CA CYS A 41 -1.44 -6.47 7.04
C CYS A 41 -1.35 -7.91 7.55
N ARG A 42 -0.31 -8.66 7.17
CA ARG A 42 -0.10 -10.06 7.62
C ARG A 42 0.25 -10.14 9.09
N TYR A 43 0.19 -11.34 9.66
CA TYR A 43 0.59 -11.54 11.04
C TYR A 43 2.09 -11.22 11.24
N PRO A 44 2.51 -10.77 12.44
CA PRO A 44 3.90 -10.40 12.70
C PRO A 44 4.92 -11.49 12.34
N TYR A 45 4.60 -12.76 12.60
CA TYR A 45 5.50 -13.87 12.28
C TYR A 45 5.74 -14.03 10.76
N GLU A 46 4.76 -13.70 9.92
CA GLU A 46 4.91 -13.72 8.46
C GLU A 46 5.74 -12.54 7.96
N PHE A 47 5.55 -11.37 8.59
CA PHE A 47 6.33 -10.18 8.29
C PHE A 47 7.81 -10.38 8.66
N GLU A 48 8.07 -10.94 9.85
CA GLU A 48 9.42 -11.28 10.31
C GLU A 48 10.07 -12.36 9.44
N GLY A 49 9.28 -13.31 8.94
CA GLY A 49 9.74 -14.34 7.99
C GLY A 49 10.12 -13.79 6.61
N GLY A 50 9.72 -12.56 6.28
CA GLY A 50 10.09 -11.87 5.04
C GLY A 50 8.98 -10.91 4.58
N HIS A 51 9.35 -9.68 4.26
CA HIS A 51 8.42 -8.63 3.85
C HIS A 51 9.05 -7.69 2.81
N ILE A 52 8.21 -6.87 2.18
CA ILE A 52 8.64 -5.87 1.21
C ILE A 52 9.52 -4.83 1.92
N ARG A 53 10.68 -4.51 1.34
CA ARG A 53 11.62 -3.55 1.93
C ARG A 53 10.94 -2.20 2.22
N GLY A 54 11.03 -1.77 3.48
CA GLY A 54 10.45 -0.50 3.93
C GLY A 54 8.94 -0.55 4.22
N ALA A 55 8.33 -1.75 4.19
CA ALA A 55 6.96 -1.93 4.65
C ALA A 55 6.86 -1.81 6.18
N VAL A 56 5.69 -1.37 6.64
CA VAL A 56 5.31 -1.29 8.04
C VAL A 56 4.27 -2.37 8.30
N ASN A 57 4.47 -3.18 9.33
CA ASN A 57 3.48 -4.19 9.72
C ASN A 57 2.33 -3.53 10.50
N MET A 58 1.10 -3.68 10.00
CA MET A 58 -0.11 -3.23 10.68
C MET A 58 -1.20 -4.30 10.56
N TYR A 59 -1.15 -5.29 11.46
CA TYR A 59 -2.05 -6.44 11.45
C TYR A 59 -3.39 -6.21 12.19
N THR A 60 -3.52 -5.10 12.92
CA THR A 60 -4.74 -4.75 13.69
C THR A 60 -5.51 -3.60 13.05
N ARG A 61 -6.85 -3.68 13.08
CA ARG A 61 -7.75 -2.66 12.54
C ARG A 61 -7.54 -1.27 13.17
N ASP A 62 -7.27 -1.21 14.47
CA ASP A 62 -7.03 0.05 15.18
C ASP A 62 -5.76 0.79 14.71
N ALA A 63 -4.71 0.04 14.40
CA ALA A 63 -3.47 0.60 13.85
C ALA A 63 -3.70 1.23 12.45
N VAL A 64 -4.48 0.55 11.61
CA VAL A 64 -4.82 1.05 10.26
C VAL A 64 -5.67 2.33 10.34
N ASN A 65 -6.67 2.35 11.23
CA ASN A 65 -7.52 3.53 11.44
C ASN A 65 -6.73 4.76 11.92
N SER A 66 -5.73 4.54 12.77
CA SER A 66 -4.85 5.60 13.26
C SER A 66 -4.01 6.22 12.14
N LEU A 67 -3.58 5.40 11.15
CA LEU A 67 -2.82 5.87 9.99
C LEU A 67 -3.69 6.72 9.05
N LEU A 68 -4.93 6.27 8.79
CA LEU A 68 -5.87 6.95 7.89
C LEU A 68 -6.37 8.30 8.44
N GLY A 69 -6.42 8.46 9.76
CA GLY A 69 -6.81 9.71 10.42
C GLY A 69 -5.78 10.85 10.30
N THR A 70 -4.56 10.55 9.86
CA THR A 70 -3.49 11.55 9.72
C THR A 70 -3.68 12.33 8.43
N GLN A 71 -4.29 13.51 8.51
CA GLN A 71 -4.55 14.38 7.36
C GLN A 71 -3.28 14.67 6.56
N THR A 72 -3.35 14.46 5.25
CA THR A 72 -2.27 14.80 4.31
C THR A 72 -2.16 16.32 4.22
N THR A 73 -0.98 16.86 4.52
CA THR A 73 -0.68 18.29 4.35
C THR A 73 -0.89 18.68 2.90
N ALA A 74 -1.75 19.67 2.66
CA ALA A 74 -2.18 20.11 1.34
C ALA A 74 -1.00 20.35 0.39
N GLY A 75 -0.94 19.58 -0.72
CA GLY A 75 -0.07 19.85 -1.86
C GLY A 75 0.83 18.71 -2.32
N LYS A 76 1.03 17.64 -1.53
CA LYS A 76 1.92 16.54 -1.91
C LYS A 76 1.22 15.18 -1.82
N ARG A 77 1.23 14.42 -2.92
CA ARG A 77 0.59 13.09 -2.98
C ARG A 77 1.34 12.10 -2.10
N HIS A 78 0.69 11.70 -1.02
CA HIS A 78 1.10 10.57 -0.19
C HIS A 78 0.22 9.37 -0.55
N VAL A 79 0.85 8.28 -0.99
CA VAL A 79 0.17 7.04 -1.36
C VAL A 79 0.39 5.99 -0.28
N LEU A 80 -0.69 5.33 0.11
CA LEU A 80 -0.68 4.15 0.97
C LEU A 80 -0.96 2.92 0.10
N ILE A 81 -0.10 1.91 0.19
CA ILE A 81 -0.26 0.63 -0.52
C ILE A 81 -0.43 -0.45 0.54
N PHE A 82 -1.60 -1.07 0.58
CA PHE A 82 -1.91 -2.17 1.49
C PHE A 82 -1.72 -3.51 0.79
N HIS A 83 -1.12 -4.48 1.47
CA HIS A 83 -1.11 -5.87 1.00
C HIS A 83 -1.30 -6.86 2.16
N CYS A 84 -1.91 -8.01 1.84
CA CYS A 84 -2.11 -9.14 2.73
C CYS A 84 -1.93 -10.44 1.94
N GLU A 85 -1.82 -11.59 2.61
CA GLU A 85 -1.54 -12.91 2.01
C GLU A 85 -2.49 -13.25 0.83
N PHE A 86 -3.78 -12.91 0.95
CA PHE A 86 -4.77 -13.13 -0.11
C PHE A 86 -5.47 -11.87 -0.62
N SER A 87 -5.20 -10.69 -0.03
CA SER A 87 -5.83 -9.39 -0.38
C SER A 87 -7.36 -9.43 -0.61
N SER A 88 -8.05 -10.40 0.00
CA SER A 88 -9.45 -10.75 -0.32
C SER A 88 -10.36 -10.91 0.91
N GLU A 89 -9.84 -11.06 2.13
CA GLU A 89 -10.66 -11.10 3.36
C GLU A 89 -9.91 -10.53 4.58
N ARG A 90 -10.43 -9.44 5.17
CA ARG A 90 -10.64 -9.15 6.62
C ARG A 90 -10.97 -7.68 6.91
#